data_AF-A0A926H5L0-F1
#
_entry.id   AF-A0A926H5L0-F1
#
_cell.length_a   1.000
_cell.length_b   1.000
_cell.length_c   1.000
_cell.angle_alpha   90.00
_cell.angle_beta   90.00
_cell.angle_gamma   90.00
#
_symmetry.space_group_name_H-M   'P 1'
#
loop_
_entity.id
_entity.type
_entity.pdbx_description
1 polymer ?
#
loop_
_entity_poly.entity_id
_entity_poly.type
_entity_poly.pdbx_seq_one_letter_code
_entity_poly.pdbx_strand_id
1 'polypeptide(L)'
;MKRTLLLGFIALATTTQAQVYVDRSGFTPESIADINIGWMKVYDHPNPPTGKTLGNRVYSAKQIGYSQQFVEWMQQSYLPKGCLGRAGYYQNTIPKFSGTNSRLGNAINEHLAALPHLYGAYSRMYMFLKKDKDGKFVPQNGSAVTWQIEANQLQYISKPVSFISSADDYYFVVPDFSNQSKGYDADHKAASNLMGFDRVVNAYKHFYIPPKIVGDSPQYVVILSKDKELPFEKVTIGEFFTQAEKQLPVWQKIEPVSTENVSLAQKNLARLKEKYKSKWNDVTEINLSNSEITLQDFVNAKEGSTDLFDNRDIYGKEGTTPTFPILRVKKTTLALCKTDQPQWLVVRWTMDMPNESFNKHLHESILTNFNFGYVHNYFFGQNKVTGGYKPLKLPAGAASK
;
A
#
# COMPACT_ATOMS: atom_id res chain seq x y z
N MET A 1 -56.77 25.81 49.99
CA MET A 1 -56.02 24.81 49.21
C MET A 1 -55.81 25.34 47.79
N LYS A 2 -54.62 25.83 47.46
CA LYS A 2 -54.21 26.20 46.10
C LYS A 2 -53.25 25.14 45.59
N ARG A 3 -53.58 24.45 44.49
CA ARG A 3 -52.67 23.52 43.81
C ARG A 3 -51.90 24.31 42.75
N THR A 4 -50.63 24.53 43.02
CA THR A 4 -49.67 25.05 42.04
C THR A 4 -49.11 23.86 41.28
N LEU A 5 -49.38 23.79 39.97
CA LEU A 5 -48.81 22.77 39.08
C LEU A 5 -47.43 23.28 38.62
N LEU A 6 -46.36 22.62 39.06
CA LEU A 6 -45.00 22.88 38.63
C LEU A 6 -44.70 22.02 37.40
N LEU A 7 -44.73 22.62 36.21
CA LEU A 7 -44.25 22.01 34.97
C LEU A 7 -42.71 22.09 34.96
N GLY A 8 -42.06 20.98 35.30
CA GLY A 8 -40.62 20.82 35.14
C GLY A 8 -40.24 20.65 33.67
N PHE A 9 -39.68 21.71 33.07
CA PHE A 9 -38.98 21.61 31.79
C PHE A 9 -37.64 20.89 32.02
N ILE A 10 -37.57 19.60 31.70
CA ILE A 10 -36.30 18.91 31.47
C ILE A 10 -35.86 19.29 30.05
N ALA A 11 -35.08 20.36 29.94
CA ALA A 11 -34.32 20.64 28.73
C ALA A 11 -33.16 19.63 28.66
N LEU A 12 -33.41 18.47 28.06
CA LEU A 12 -32.34 17.65 27.50
C LEU A 12 -31.66 18.51 26.44
N ALA A 13 -30.48 19.04 26.76
CA ALA A 13 -29.59 19.65 25.79
C ALA A 13 -29.07 18.55 24.84
N THR A 14 -29.92 18.10 23.91
CA THR A 14 -29.45 17.45 22.70
C THR A 14 -28.75 18.54 21.91
N THR A 15 -27.43 18.63 22.01
CA THR A 15 -26.61 19.40 21.07
C THR A 15 -26.72 18.70 19.72
N THR A 16 -27.84 18.88 19.03
CA THR A 16 -27.94 18.57 17.61
C THR A 16 -27.06 19.59 16.91
N GLN A 17 -25.77 19.26 16.71
CA GLN A 17 -24.99 19.98 15.73
C GLN A 17 -25.75 19.85 14.41
N ALA A 18 -26.25 20.97 13.91
CA ALA A 18 -26.95 20.98 12.64
C ALA A 18 -26.00 20.45 11.56
N GLN A 19 -26.49 19.54 10.72
CA GLN A 19 -25.71 19.05 9.59
C GLN A 19 -25.43 20.23 8.66
N VAL A 20 -24.16 20.62 8.53
CA VAL A 20 -23.75 21.76 7.69
C VAL A 20 -23.47 21.23 6.30
N TYR A 21 -24.18 21.74 5.30
CA TYR A 21 -24.04 21.35 3.90
C TYR A 21 -23.41 22.47 3.09
N VAL A 22 -22.40 22.13 2.27
CA VAL A 22 -21.70 23.03 1.38
C VAL A 22 -21.83 22.52 -0.05
N ASP A 23 -22.27 23.39 -0.97
CA ASP A 23 -22.36 23.04 -2.38
C ASP A 23 -21.02 22.54 -2.92
N ARG A 24 -21.08 21.47 -3.73
CA ARG A 24 -19.93 20.71 -4.28
C ARG A 24 -19.17 19.83 -3.29
N SER A 25 -19.14 20.16 -1.99
CA SER A 25 -18.42 19.37 -0.96
C SER A 25 -19.31 18.44 -0.15
N GLY A 26 -20.63 18.67 -0.14
CA GLY A 26 -21.58 17.88 0.64
C GLY A 26 -21.63 18.32 2.11
N PHE A 27 -21.97 17.41 3.02
CA PHE A 27 -21.88 17.68 4.45
C PHE A 27 -20.42 17.90 4.87
N THR A 28 -20.17 18.86 5.76
CA THR A 28 -18.82 19.02 6.32
C THR A 28 -18.47 17.81 7.19
N PRO A 29 -17.21 17.34 7.20
CA PRO A 29 -16.79 16.19 8.00
C PRO A 29 -17.16 16.31 9.48
N GLU A 30 -17.06 17.51 10.05
CA GLU A 30 -17.38 17.78 11.46
C GLU A 30 -18.86 17.55 11.74
N SER A 31 -19.74 17.98 10.83
CA SER A 31 -21.19 17.91 11.01
C SER A 31 -21.77 16.49 10.94
N ILE A 32 -20.97 15.53 10.46
CA ILE A 32 -21.33 14.11 10.40
C ILE A 32 -20.41 13.23 11.23
N ALA A 33 -19.39 13.79 11.89
CA ALA A 33 -18.30 13.06 12.55
C ALA A 33 -18.79 11.97 13.52
N ASP A 34 -19.91 12.23 14.21
CA ASP A 34 -20.45 11.32 15.21
C ASP A 34 -21.55 10.37 14.73
N ILE A 35 -21.88 10.42 13.44
CA ILE A 35 -22.97 9.61 12.86
C ILE A 35 -22.43 8.25 12.43
N ASN A 36 -23.05 7.17 12.93
CA ASN A 36 -22.85 5.81 12.43
C ASN A 36 -23.58 5.65 11.09
N ILE A 37 -22.88 5.92 9.98
CA ILE A 37 -23.46 5.86 8.63
C ILE A 37 -23.44 4.41 8.11
N GLY A 38 -22.37 3.68 8.38
CA GLY A 38 -22.24 2.27 8.02
C GLY A 38 -21.77 2.00 6.59
N TRP A 39 -22.06 0.78 6.12
CA TRP A 39 -21.60 0.25 4.84
C TRP A 39 -22.68 0.41 3.76
N MET A 40 -22.27 0.78 2.53
CA MET A 40 -23.16 0.77 1.36
C MET A 40 -23.76 -0.61 1.09
N LYS A 41 -22.99 -1.67 1.39
CA LYS A 41 -23.42 -3.07 1.30
C LYS A 41 -22.64 -3.87 2.35
N VAL A 42 -23.33 -4.69 3.12
CA VAL A 42 -22.74 -5.73 3.97
C VAL A 42 -22.72 -7.04 3.18
N TYR A 43 -21.60 -7.75 3.18
CA TYR A 43 -21.41 -8.98 2.43
C TYR A 43 -21.44 -10.21 3.34
N ASP A 44 -22.04 -11.29 2.85
CA ASP A 44 -22.15 -12.60 3.50
C ASP A 44 -21.88 -13.79 2.54
N HIS A 45 -21.39 -13.49 1.31
CA HIS A 45 -21.05 -14.39 0.19
C HIS A 45 -21.59 -15.83 0.33
N PRO A 46 -22.92 -16.06 0.18
CA PRO A 46 -23.53 -17.35 0.48
C PRO A 46 -23.20 -18.42 -0.58
N ASN A 47 -22.79 -18.00 -1.78
CA ASN A 47 -22.46 -18.90 -2.88
C ASN A 47 -20.97 -19.25 -2.85
N PRO A 48 -20.59 -20.51 -3.14
CA PRO A 48 -19.19 -20.88 -3.27
C PRO A 48 -18.46 -20.01 -4.30
N PRO A 49 -17.22 -19.57 -4.02
CA PRO A 49 -16.44 -18.77 -4.94
C PRO A 49 -16.10 -19.57 -6.20
N THR A 50 -16.11 -18.90 -7.34
CA THR A 50 -15.67 -19.46 -8.63
C THR A 50 -14.30 -18.91 -9.00
N GLY A 51 -13.48 -19.72 -9.68
CA GLY A 51 -12.20 -19.27 -10.21
C GLY A 51 -12.37 -18.19 -11.28
N LYS A 52 -11.31 -17.41 -11.53
CA LYS A 52 -11.34 -16.28 -12.44
C LYS A 52 -10.05 -16.15 -13.23
N THR A 53 -10.16 -15.89 -14.53
CA THR A 53 -9.02 -15.56 -15.39
C THR A 53 -9.02 -14.08 -15.72
N LEU A 54 -7.86 -13.42 -15.53
CA LEU A 54 -7.63 -12.01 -15.83
C LEU A 54 -6.38 -11.87 -16.70
N GLY A 55 -6.57 -11.72 -18.01
CA GLY A 55 -5.46 -11.78 -18.96
C GLY A 55 -4.82 -13.16 -18.94
N ASN A 56 -3.52 -13.24 -18.66
CA ASN A 56 -2.78 -14.50 -18.50
C ASN A 56 -2.69 -14.98 -17.04
N ARG A 57 -3.35 -14.31 -16.10
CA ARG A 57 -3.39 -14.72 -14.68
C ARG A 57 -4.63 -15.54 -14.42
N VAL A 58 -4.44 -16.75 -13.90
CA VAL A 58 -5.52 -17.64 -13.46
C VAL A 58 -5.57 -17.63 -11.95
N TYR A 59 -6.74 -17.33 -11.40
CA TYR A 59 -7.03 -17.35 -9.97
C TYR A 59 -7.98 -18.50 -9.65
N SER A 60 -7.63 -19.28 -8.63
CA SER A 60 -8.47 -20.38 -8.17
C SER A 60 -9.71 -19.88 -7.42
N ALA A 61 -10.72 -20.74 -7.32
CA ALA A 61 -11.88 -20.49 -6.45
C ALA A 61 -11.46 -20.16 -5.00
N LYS A 62 -10.40 -20.80 -4.50
CA LYS A 62 -9.92 -20.59 -3.13
C LYS A 62 -9.29 -19.21 -2.93
N GLN A 63 -8.51 -18.71 -3.90
CA GLN A 63 -7.99 -17.34 -3.86
C GLN A 63 -9.11 -16.30 -3.89
N ILE A 64 -10.15 -16.52 -4.71
CA ILE A 64 -11.34 -15.67 -4.73
C ILE A 64 -12.09 -15.75 -3.38
N GLY A 65 -12.21 -16.93 -2.80
CA GLY A 65 -12.80 -17.13 -1.47
C GLY A 65 -12.07 -16.35 -0.37
N TYR A 66 -10.74 -16.33 -0.37
CA TYR A 66 -9.97 -15.51 0.57
C TYR A 66 -10.22 -14.01 0.38
N SER A 67 -10.25 -13.54 -0.87
CA SER A 67 -10.62 -12.16 -1.21
C SER A 67 -12.00 -11.76 -0.63
N GLN A 68 -13.00 -12.64 -0.73
CA GLN A 68 -14.33 -12.44 -0.17
C GLN A 68 -14.31 -12.43 1.37
N GLN A 69 -13.60 -13.39 1.97
CA GLN A 69 -13.44 -13.51 3.41
C GLN A 69 -12.75 -12.27 4.02
N PHE A 70 -11.78 -11.67 3.33
CA PHE A 70 -11.15 -10.42 3.77
C PHE A 70 -12.14 -9.26 3.84
N VAL A 71 -13.11 -9.16 2.92
CA VAL A 71 -14.19 -8.17 2.99
C VAL A 71 -15.00 -8.36 4.26
N GLU A 72 -15.39 -9.58 4.58
CA GLU A 72 -16.17 -9.89 5.77
C GLU A 72 -15.41 -9.54 7.06
N TRP A 73 -14.12 -9.87 7.14
CA TRP A 73 -13.29 -9.50 8.29
C TRP A 73 -13.17 -7.99 8.46
N MET A 74 -13.07 -7.24 7.36
CA MET A 74 -13.09 -5.77 7.41
C MET A 74 -14.39 -5.25 8.01
N GLN A 75 -15.54 -5.74 7.52
CA GLN A 75 -16.85 -5.29 7.95
C GLN A 75 -17.20 -5.71 9.38
N GLN A 76 -16.69 -6.85 9.85
CA GLN A 76 -16.83 -7.29 11.24
C GLN A 76 -15.97 -6.46 12.20
N SER A 77 -14.87 -5.87 11.73
CA SER A 77 -13.93 -5.13 12.58
C SER A 77 -14.18 -3.61 12.59
N TYR A 78 -15.01 -3.10 11.69
CA TYR A 78 -15.24 -1.68 11.55
C TYR A 78 -16.69 -1.34 11.19
N LEU A 79 -17.25 -0.39 11.95
CA LEU A 79 -18.50 0.30 11.61
C LEU A 79 -18.15 1.73 11.15
N PRO A 80 -18.36 2.08 9.88
CA PRO A 80 -18.13 3.42 9.36
C PRO A 80 -18.91 4.49 10.15
N LYS A 81 -18.16 5.42 10.74
CA LYS A 81 -18.65 6.54 11.55
C LYS A 81 -18.05 7.84 11.01
N GLY A 82 -18.92 8.81 10.71
CA GLY A 82 -18.54 10.05 10.01
C GLY A 82 -18.13 9.86 8.55
N CYS A 83 -18.32 8.66 8.00
CA CYS A 83 -17.99 8.32 6.62
C CYS A 83 -18.88 7.18 6.11
N LEU A 84 -19.01 7.05 4.79
CA LEU A 84 -19.73 5.95 4.14
C LEU A 84 -18.74 4.91 3.63
N GLY A 85 -18.85 3.68 4.11
CA GLY A 85 -17.94 2.59 3.73
C GLY A 85 -18.40 1.84 2.48
N ARG A 86 -17.50 1.60 1.54
CA ARG A 86 -17.68 0.67 0.42
C ARG A 86 -16.60 -0.40 0.44
N ALA A 87 -16.98 -1.64 0.66
CA ALA A 87 -16.06 -2.77 0.56
C ALA A 87 -16.21 -3.51 -0.78
N GLY A 88 -15.13 -4.15 -1.19
CA GLY A 88 -15.07 -5.01 -2.35
C GLY A 88 -13.76 -5.79 -2.38
N TYR A 89 -13.60 -6.65 -3.38
CA TYR A 89 -12.40 -7.43 -3.56
C TYR A 89 -11.91 -7.38 -5.00
N TYR A 90 -10.64 -7.74 -5.19
CA TYR A 90 -9.96 -7.62 -6.46
C TYR A 90 -8.77 -8.57 -6.57
N GLN A 91 -8.29 -8.69 -7.80
CA GLN A 91 -7.09 -9.40 -8.17
C GLN A 91 -6.28 -8.48 -9.09
N ASN A 92 -4.96 -8.57 -9.07
CA ASN A 92 -4.17 -7.84 -10.04
C ASN A 92 -4.33 -8.46 -11.43
N THR A 93 -4.35 -7.59 -12.44
CA THR A 93 -4.28 -7.96 -13.85
C THR A 93 -2.99 -7.39 -14.41
N ILE A 94 -2.47 -8.00 -15.47
CA ILE A 94 -1.42 -7.35 -16.25
C ILE A 94 -2.08 -6.14 -16.95
N PRO A 95 -1.52 -4.93 -16.81
CA PRO A 95 -2.01 -3.78 -17.56
C PRO A 95 -1.86 -4.05 -19.05
N LYS A 96 -2.89 -3.73 -19.83
CA LYS A 96 -2.79 -3.76 -21.29
C LYS A 96 -2.01 -2.54 -21.77
N PHE A 97 -1.29 -2.69 -22.88
CA PHE A 97 -0.73 -1.56 -23.61
C PHE A 97 -1.81 -0.50 -23.83
N SER A 98 -1.51 0.76 -23.54
CA SER A 98 -2.42 1.87 -23.79
C SER A 98 -1.79 2.84 -24.78
N GLY A 99 -2.53 3.13 -25.87
CA GLY A 99 -2.14 4.15 -26.85
C GLY A 99 -2.15 5.59 -26.28
N THR A 100 -2.77 5.80 -25.11
CA THR A 100 -2.77 7.10 -24.41
C THR A 100 -1.67 7.21 -23.36
N ASN A 101 -0.95 6.13 -23.07
CA ASN A 101 0.17 6.13 -22.15
C ASN A 101 1.48 6.40 -22.90
N SER A 102 2.45 7.03 -22.23
CA SER A 102 3.76 7.26 -22.85
C SER A 102 4.47 5.92 -23.12
N ARG A 103 5.48 5.92 -24.00
CA ARG A 103 6.33 4.72 -24.22
C ARG A 103 6.97 4.26 -22.91
N LEU A 104 7.48 5.21 -22.13
CA LEU A 104 8.01 4.99 -20.79
C LEU A 104 6.96 4.36 -19.87
N GLY A 105 5.76 4.92 -19.80
CA GLY A 105 4.69 4.39 -18.98
C GLY A 105 4.25 2.99 -19.39
N ASN A 106 4.23 2.69 -20.69
CA ASN A 106 3.91 1.35 -21.18
C ASN A 106 5.02 0.34 -20.84
N ALA A 107 6.29 0.71 -20.97
CA ALA A 107 7.40 -0.16 -20.56
C ALA A 107 7.39 -0.45 -19.05
N ILE A 108 7.17 0.56 -18.22
CA ILE A 108 7.04 0.38 -16.77
C ILE A 108 5.85 -0.56 -16.45
N ASN A 109 4.73 -0.43 -17.18
CA ASN A 109 3.58 -1.32 -17.02
C ASN A 109 3.88 -2.78 -17.40
N GLU A 110 4.76 -3.04 -18.36
CA GLU A 110 5.16 -4.41 -18.73
C GLU A 110 5.85 -5.12 -17.56
N HIS A 111 6.61 -4.40 -16.73
CA HIS A 111 7.26 -4.98 -15.54
C HIS A 111 6.25 -5.48 -14.51
N LEU A 112 5.02 -4.94 -14.51
CA LEU A 112 3.95 -5.41 -13.63
C LEU A 112 3.51 -6.85 -13.98
N ALA A 113 3.91 -7.38 -15.14
CA ALA A 113 3.74 -8.79 -15.49
C ALA A 113 4.49 -9.73 -14.53
N ALA A 114 5.67 -9.33 -14.06
CA ALA A 114 6.53 -10.10 -13.15
C ALA A 114 6.08 -10.05 -11.69
N LEU A 115 5.10 -9.20 -11.34
CA LEU A 115 4.58 -9.12 -9.97
C LEU A 115 3.93 -10.45 -9.55
N PRO A 116 3.98 -10.80 -8.25
CA PRO A 116 3.23 -11.92 -7.71
C PRO A 116 1.73 -11.89 -8.10
N HIS A 117 1.09 -13.05 -8.15
CA HIS A 117 -0.37 -13.13 -8.20
C HIS A 117 -0.94 -12.52 -6.91
N LEU A 118 -1.53 -11.34 -7.05
CA LEU A 118 -2.09 -10.57 -5.95
C LEU A 118 -3.60 -10.70 -5.99
N TYR A 119 -4.17 -10.97 -4.83
CA TYR A 119 -5.62 -10.95 -4.61
C TYR A 119 -5.88 -10.39 -3.22
N GLY A 120 -6.96 -9.64 -3.05
CA GLY A 120 -7.23 -8.99 -1.79
C GLY A 120 -8.63 -8.40 -1.70
N ALA A 121 -8.87 -7.72 -0.59
CA ALA A 121 -10.01 -6.87 -0.36
C ALA A 121 -9.57 -5.42 -0.20
N TYR A 122 -10.49 -4.51 -0.54
CA TYR A 122 -10.39 -3.11 -0.21
C TYR A 122 -11.67 -2.66 0.48
N SER A 123 -11.51 -1.60 1.26
CA SER A 123 -12.59 -0.75 1.70
C SER A 123 -12.23 0.71 1.40
N ARG A 124 -13.21 1.47 0.93
CA ARG A 124 -13.13 2.92 0.68
C ARG A 124 -14.05 3.63 1.65
N MET A 125 -13.52 4.59 2.40
CA MET A 125 -14.30 5.43 3.32
C MET A 125 -14.48 6.80 2.70
N TYR A 126 -15.68 7.06 2.18
CA TYR A 126 -16.04 8.35 1.61
C TYR A 126 -16.42 9.32 2.73
N MET A 127 -15.75 10.47 2.80
CA MET A 127 -16.02 11.52 3.78
C MET A 127 -16.87 12.66 3.23
N PHE A 128 -16.80 12.91 1.92
CA PHE A 128 -17.61 13.93 1.26
C PHE A 128 -18.93 13.30 0.82
N LEU A 129 -19.99 13.55 1.59
CA LEU A 129 -21.28 12.88 1.44
C LEU A 129 -22.41 13.87 1.16
N LYS A 130 -23.42 13.42 0.42
CA LYS A 130 -24.72 14.09 0.31
C LYS A 130 -25.83 13.10 0.63
N LYS A 131 -27.06 13.58 0.75
CA LYS A 131 -28.25 12.72 0.73
C LYS A 131 -28.79 12.61 -0.69
N ASP A 132 -29.18 11.40 -1.09
CA ASP A 132 -29.96 11.20 -2.30
C ASP A 132 -31.43 11.60 -2.10
N LYS A 133 -32.26 11.41 -3.14
CA LYS A 133 -33.70 11.72 -3.10
C LYS A 133 -34.48 10.94 -2.03
N ASP A 134 -33.94 9.82 -1.55
CA ASP A 134 -34.54 8.96 -0.53
C ASP A 134 -33.95 9.24 0.86
N GLY A 135 -33.13 10.30 1.00
CA GLY A 135 -32.51 10.71 2.26
C GLY A 135 -31.30 9.86 2.66
N LYS A 136 -30.81 8.96 1.81
CA LYS A 136 -29.66 8.08 2.11
C LYS A 136 -28.35 8.77 1.82
N PHE A 137 -27.35 8.55 2.67
CA PHE A 137 -26.00 9.03 2.41
C PHE A 137 -25.41 8.35 1.16
N VAL A 138 -24.90 9.16 0.23
CA VAL A 138 -24.17 8.73 -0.96
C VAL A 138 -22.90 9.58 -1.15
N PRO A 139 -21.85 9.07 -1.80
CA PRO A 139 -20.66 9.85 -2.07
C PRO A 139 -21.00 11.07 -2.94
N GLN A 140 -20.52 12.24 -2.53
CA GLN A 140 -20.59 13.47 -3.32
C GLN A 140 -19.48 13.50 -4.38
N ASN A 141 -18.31 12.94 -4.07
CA ASN A 141 -17.18 12.80 -4.98
C ASN A 141 -16.48 11.43 -4.79
N GLY A 142 -15.40 11.20 -5.55
CA GLY A 142 -14.64 9.95 -5.52
C GLY A 142 -13.55 9.87 -4.45
N SER A 143 -13.33 10.93 -3.66
CA SER A 143 -12.28 10.97 -2.65
C SER A 143 -12.63 10.06 -1.47
N ALA A 144 -11.69 9.21 -1.09
CA ALA A 144 -11.86 8.26 -0.01
C ALA A 144 -10.50 7.85 0.55
N VAL A 145 -10.44 7.60 1.85
CA VAL A 145 -9.32 6.84 2.43
C VAL A 145 -9.56 5.35 2.21
N THR A 146 -8.48 4.58 2.19
CA THR A 146 -8.55 3.14 1.89
C THR A 146 -8.02 2.30 3.05
N TRP A 147 -8.62 1.14 3.24
CA TRP A 147 -8.06 0.05 4.05
C TRP A 147 -8.12 -1.25 3.26
N GLN A 148 -7.00 -1.97 3.20
CA GLN A 148 -6.80 -3.12 2.32
C GLN A 148 -6.17 -4.29 3.09
N ILE A 149 -6.54 -5.51 2.69
CA ILE A 149 -5.94 -6.77 3.12
C ILE A 149 -5.64 -7.56 1.86
N GLU A 150 -4.36 -7.84 1.61
CA GLU A 150 -3.91 -8.28 0.29
C GLU A 150 -2.88 -9.39 0.38
N ALA A 151 -3.13 -10.49 -0.32
CA ALA A 151 -2.18 -11.57 -0.46
C ALA A 151 -1.12 -11.23 -1.52
N ASN A 152 0.13 -11.55 -1.19
CA ASN A 152 1.30 -11.39 -2.05
C ASN A 152 1.49 -9.95 -2.59
N GLN A 153 0.98 -8.94 -1.87
CA GLN A 153 1.08 -7.55 -2.27
C GLN A 153 2.53 -7.05 -2.21
N LEU A 154 2.94 -6.36 -3.27
CA LEU A 154 4.26 -5.76 -3.41
C LEU A 154 4.18 -4.36 -4.02
N GLN A 155 3.37 -4.20 -5.08
CA GLN A 155 3.28 -2.97 -5.88
C GLN A 155 3.02 -1.72 -5.04
N TYR A 156 2.14 -1.80 -4.03
CA TYR A 156 1.73 -0.63 -3.27
C TYR A 156 2.48 -0.46 -1.94
N ILE A 157 3.54 -1.24 -1.73
CA ILE A 157 4.45 -1.11 -0.57
C ILE A 157 5.91 -0.98 -0.99
N SER A 158 6.18 -0.81 -2.28
CA SER A 158 7.52 -0.73 -2.86
C SER A 158 7.57 0.29 -3.99
N LYS A 159 8.78 0.73 -4.34
CA LYS A 159 9.04 1.45 -5.59
C LYS A 159 9.76 0.51 -6.56
N PRO A 160 9.33 0.42 -7.83
CA PRO A 160 10.06 -0.36 -8.82
C PRO A 160 11.44 0.27 -9.09
N VAL A 161 12.42 -0.57 -9.37
CA VAL A 161 13.67 -0.17 -10.04
C VAL A 161 13.52 -0.51 -11.51
N SER A 162 12.81 0.35 -12.23
CA SER A 162 12.29 0.05 -13.57
C SER A 162 13.40 -0.28 -14.56
N PHE A 163 14.55 0.41 -14.51
CA PHE A 163 15.62 0.21 -15.50
C PHE A 163 16.12 -1.23 -15.63
N ILE A 164 16.22 -1.94 -14.50
CA ILE A 164 16.71 -3.32 -14.46
C ILE A 164 15.57 -4.35 -14.42
N SER A 165 14.31 -3.90 -14.35
CA SER A 165 13.12 -4.75 -14.36
C SER A 165 12.73 -5.17 -15.77
N SER A 166 11.91 -6.21 -15.85
CA SER A 166 11.38 -6.77 -17.10
C SER A 166 10.04 -7.47 -16.86
N ALA A 167 9.44 -8.02 -17.92
CA ALA A 167 8.23 -8.83 -17.80
C ALA A 167 8.42 -10.13 -17.00
N ASP A 168 9.67 -10.58 -16.81
CA ASP A 168 10.02 -11.83 -16.10
C ASP A 168 10.62 -11.61 -14.71
N ASP A 169 11.33 -10.50 -14.50
CA ASP A 169 12.04 -10.18 -13.27
C ASP A 169 11.64 -8.77 -12.79
N TYR A 170 11.06 -8.67 -11.58
CA TYR A 170 10.66 -7.40 -10.95
C TYR A 170 11.64 -7.04 -9.82
N TYR A 171 12.32 -5.91 -9.98
CA TYR A 171 13.24 -5.35 -8.99
C TYR A 171 12.63 -4.14 -8.31
N PHE A 172 12.82 -4.01 -7.01
CA PHE A 172 12.15 -2.98 -6.22
C PHE A 172 12.94 -2.59 -4.97
N VAL A 173 12.56 -1.47 -4.38
CA VAL A 173 12.97 -1.05 -3.04
C VAL A 173 11.76 -0.93 -2.13
N VAL A 174 11.89 -1.34 -0.87
CA VAL A 174 10.84 -1.15 0.15
C VAL A 174 11.24 0.05 1.01
N PRO A 175 10.47 1.15 1.01
CA PRO A 175 10.78 2.37 1.75
C PRO A 175 10.42 2.21 3.24
N ASP A 176 11.08 1.26 3.90
CA ASP A 176 10.97 0.99 5.33
C ASP A 176 12.00 1.82 6.09
N PHE A 177 11.56 2.95 6.61
CA PHE A 177 12.42 3.89 7.34
C PHE A 177 12.51 3.59 8.84
N SER A 178 11.87 2.53 9.35
CA SER A 178 11.78 2.24 10.79
C SER A 178 13.15 2.13 11.48
N ASN A 179 14.15 1.63 10.77
CA ASN A 179 15.53 1.48 11.26
C ASN A 179 16.51 2.53 10.69
N GLN A 180 15.99 3.58 10.04
CA GLN A 180 16.78 4.63 9.39
C GLN A 180 16.76 5.89 10.26
N SER A 181 17.87 6.18 10.94
CA SER A 181 18.01 7.35 11.83
C SER A 181 17.79 8.70 11.13
N LYS A 182 17.86 8.72 9.79
CA LYS A 182 17.69 9.89 8.91
C LYS A 182 16.46 9.77 7.99
N GLY A 183 15.62 8.77 8.21
CA GLY A 183 14.55 8.39 7.28
C GLY A 183 13.28 9.21 7.39
N TYR A 184 12.92 9.64 8.60
CA TYR A 184 11.74 10.48 8.85
C TYR A 184 12.16 11.86 9.33
N ASP A 185 11.54 12.90 8.76
CA ASP A 185 11.48 14.21 9.41
C ASP A 185 10.61 14.15 10.69
N ALA A 186 10.53 15.27 11.41
CA ALA A 186 9.82 15.33 12.69
C ALA A 186 8.33 14.97 12.56
N ASP A 187 7.66 15.46 11.51
CA ASP A 187 6.24 15.24 11.29
C ASP A 187 5.96 13.78 10.91
N HIS A 188 6.78 13.20 10.02
CA HIS A 188 6.69 11.80 9.66
C HIS A 188 7.01 10.87 10.84
N LYS A 189 7.92 11.26 11.73
CA LYS A 189 8.22 10.49 12.95
C LYS A 189 7.06 10.52 13.95
N ALA A 190 6.35 11.64 14.05
CA ALA A 190 5.14 11.71 14.87
C ALA A 190 4.01 10.87 14.25
N ALA A 191 3.82 10.97 12.93
CA ALA A 191 2.82 10.20 12.20
C ALA A 191 3.11 8.69 12.24
N SER A 192 4.37 8.27 12.14
CA SER A 192 4.72 6.85 12.02
C SER A 192 4.25 6.01 13.21
N ASN A 193 4.11 6.62 14.39
CA ASN A 193 3.64 5.95 15.60
C ASN A 193 2.33 6.56 16.16
N LEU A 194 1.50 7.12 15.28
CA LEU A 194 0.18 7.63 15.66
C LEU A 194 -0.61 6.55 16.41
N MET A 195 -1.25 6.94 17.52
CA MET A 195 -2.03 6.06 18.41
C MET A 195 -1.27 4.80 18.90
N GLY A 196 0.06 4.84 18.90
CA GLY A 196 0.89 3.71 19.34
C GLY A 196 0.90 2.55 18.35
N PHE A 197 0.83 2.84 17.04
CA PHE A 197 0.96 1.86 15.96
C PHE A 197 2.03 0.81 16.24
N ASP A 198 3.26 1.22 16.52
CA ASP A 198 4.39 0.31 16.74
C ASP A 198 4.12 -0.66 17.89
N ARG A 199 3.52 -0.18 18.97
CA ARG A 199 3.20 -1.01 20.15
C ARG A 199 2.15 -2.08 19.82
N VAL A 200 1.14 -1.75 19.02
CA VAL A 200 0.02 -2.64 18.71
C VAL A 200 0.43 -3.76 17.76
N VAL A 201 1.29 -3.45 16.78
CA VAL A 201 1.64 -4.39 15.70
C VAL A 201 3.10 -4.89 15.77
N ASN A 202 3.80 -4.68 16.88
CA ASN A 202 5.21 -5.09 17.07
C ASN A 202 5.50 -6.58 16.81
N ALA A 203 4.47 -7.44 16.87
CA ALA A 203 4.59 -8.85 16.57
C ALA A 203 4.91 -9.11 15.09
N TYR A 204 4.65 -8.15 14.20
CA TYR A 204 4.76 -8.27 12.74
C TYR A 204 5.74 -7.26 12.17
N LYS A 205 6.20 -7.48 10.94
CA LYS A 205 6.90 -6.42 10.22
C LYS A 205 5.90 -5.30 9.92
N HIS A 206 6.23 -4.08 10.32
CA HIS A 206 5.35 -2.92 10.14
C HIS A 206 6.18 -1.67 9.90
N PHE A 207 5.63 -0.72 9.17
CA PHE A 207 6.26 0.56 8.92
C PHE A 207 5.24 1.57 8.37
N TYR A 208 5.63 2.84 8.39
CA TYR A 208 4.89 3.95 7.82
C TYR A 208 5.55 4.42 6.52
N ILE A 209 4.76 4.59 5.46
CA ILE A 209 5.21 5.16 4.19
C ILE A 209 4.71 6.62 4.15
N PRO A 210 5.62 7.62 4.10
CA PRO A 210 5.25 9.02 3.90
C PRO A 210 4.50 9.26 2.57
N PRO A 211 3.73 10.36 2.45
CA PRO A 211 3.09 10.71 1.20
C PRO A 211 4.13 10.95 0.09
N LYS A 212 3.72 10.73 -1.16
CA LYS A 212 4.52 10.88 -2.38
C LYS A 212 5.74 9.96 -2.50
N ILE A 213 5.89 8.97 -1.62
CA ILE A 213 6.94 7.94 -1.76
C ILE A 213 6.48 6.79 -2.66
N VAL A 214 5.37 6.12 -2.32
CA VAL A 214 4.76 5.05 -3.15
C VAL A 214 3.43 5.50 -3.78
N GLY A 215 2.74 6.44 -3.16
CA GLY A 215 1.53 7.07 -3.68
C GLY A 215 1.28 8.40 -2.99
N ASP A 216 0.23 9.10 -3.39
CA ASP A 216 -0.04 10.46 -2.88
C ASP A 216 -0.30 10.51 -1.37
N SER A 217 -0.98 9.48 -0.86
CA SER A 217 -1.38 9.36 0.53
C SER A 217 -0.31 8.68 1.40
N PRO A 218 -0.17 9.10 2.67
CA PRO A 218 0.60 8.34 3.64
C PRO A 218 -0.06 6.98 3.91
N GLN A 219 0.75 5.96 4.24
CA GLN A 219 0.26 4.59 4.46
C GLN A 219 0.86 3.97 5.71
N TYR A 220 0.03 3.29 6.49
CA TYR A 220 0.49 2.34 7.50
C TYR A 220 0.49 0.95 6.89
N VAL A 221 1.55 0.20 7.12
CA VAL A 221 1.75 -1.13 6.53
C VAL A 221 2.04 -2.12 7.64
N VAL A 222 1.30 -3.23 7.65
CA VAL A 222 1.54 -4.40 8.50
C VAL A 222 1.66 -5.62 7.59
N ILE A 223 2.75 -6.34 7.70
CA ILE A 223 3.06 -7.51 6.89
C ILE A 223 3.00 -8.76 7.76
N LEU A 224 2.08 -9.67 7.40
CA LEU A 224 1.94 -10.98 8.03
C LEU A 224 2.61 -12.01 7.12
N SER A 225 3.62 -12.70 7.62
CA SER A 225 4.31 -13.77 6.89
C SER A 225 4.71 -14.89 7.83
N LYS A 226 5.00 -16.06 7.24
CA LYS A 226 5.59 -17.17 7.99
C LYS A 226 6.95 -16.73 8.54
N ASP A 227 7.17 -16.99 9.83
CA ASP A 227 8.44 -16.72 10.53
C ASP A 227 8.90 -15.25 10.51
N LYS A 228 8.01 -14.30 10.20
CA LYS A 228 8.27 -12.85 10.07
C LYS A 228 9.30 -12.47 9.00
N GLU A 229 9.72 -13.43 8.16
CA GLU A 229 10.61 -13.17 7.04
C GLU A 229 9.82 -12.95 5.77
N LEU A 230 10.33 -12.06 4.91
CA LEU A 230 9.81 -11.86 3.57
C LEU A 230 10.65 -12.67 2.58
N PRO A 231 10.03 -13.26 1.54
CA PRO A 231 10.73 -14.07 0.54
C PRO A 231 11.45 -13.20 -0.49
N PHE A 232 12.14 -12.17 -0.02
CA PHE A 232 12.85 -11.19 -0.82
C PHE A 232 14.36 -11.47 -0.75
N GLU A 233 15.02 -11.40 -1.88
CA GLU A 233 16.46 -11.52 -2.01
C GLU A 233 17.06 -10.16 -2.30
N LYS A 234 18.18 -9.86 -1.65
CA LYS A 234 18.98 -8.67 -1.93
C LYS A 234 19.74 -8.88 -3.23
N VAL A 235 19.74 -7.86 -4.08
CA VAL A 235 20.46 -7.86 -5.35
C VAL A 235 21.88 -7.37 -5.10
N THR A 236 22.85 -8.13 -5.58
CA THR A 236 24.27 -7.74 -5.52
C THR A 236 24.63 -6.72 -6.59
N ILE A 237 25.71 -5.96 -6.40
CA ILE A 237 26.15 -4.96 -7.38
C ILE A 237 26.45 -5.60 -8.75
N GLY A 238 27.03 -6.80 -8.75
CA GLY A 238 27.28 -7.57 -9.97
C GLY A 238 25.98 -7.96 -10.70
N GLU A 239 24.96 -8.41 -9.97
CA GLU A 239 23.64 -8.70 -10.53
C GLU A 239 22.98 -7.43 -11.11
N PHE A 240 23.07 -6.29 -10.41
CA PHE A 240 22.56 -5.01 -10.92
C PHE A 240 23.16 -4.68 -12.29
N PHE A 241 24.50 -4.70 -12.41
CA PHE A 241 25.16 -4.36 -13.68
C PHE A 241 24.84 -5.37 -14.79
N THR A 242 24.74 -6.66 -14.44
CA THR A 242 24.34 -7.71 -15.40
C THR A 242 22.94 -7.44 -15.96
N GLN A 243 21.99 -7.03 -15.11
CA GLN A 243 20.64 -6.69 -15.57
C GLN A 243 20.59 -5.36 -16.31
N ALA A 244 21.35 -4.34 -15.87
CA ALA A 244 21.43 -3.05 -16.57
C ALA A 244 21.96 -3.22 -18.00
N GLU A 245 22.99 -4.04 -18.21
CA GLU A 245 23.50 -4.37 -19.55
C GLU A 245 22.44 -5.10 -20.40
N LYS A 246 21.71 -6.06 -19.81
CA LYS A 246 20.64 -6.80 -20.48
C LYS A 246 19.49 -5.88 -20.91
N GLN A 247 19.12 -4.91 -20.07
CA GLN A 247 17.96 -4.04 -20.31
C GLN A 247 18.30 -2.78 -21.14
N LEU A 248 19.57 -2.38 -21.25
CA LEU A 248 19.96 -1.17 -21.98
C LEU A 248 19.41 -1.10 -23.43
N PRO A 249 19.45 -2.18 -24.25
CA PRO A 249 18.88 -2.14 -25.60
C PRO A 249 17.34 -2.01 -25.63
N VAL A 250 16.66 -2.42 -24.56
CA VAL A 250 15.22 -2.24 -24.39
C VAL A 250 14.93 -0.77 -24.10
N TRP A 251 15.65 -0.18 -23.15
CA TRP A 251 15.51 1.22 -22.76
C TRP A 251 15.86 2.22 -23.85
N GLN A 252 16.83 1.90 -24.72
CA GLN A 252 17.12 2.69 -25.92
C GLN A 252 15.90 2.84 -26.85
N LYS A 253 15.00 1.85 -26.91
CA LYS A 253 13.79 1.90 -27.74
C LYS A 253 12.65 2.68 -27.07
N ILE A 254 12.67 2.73 -25.73
CA ILE A 254 11.65 3.36 -24.89
C ILE A 254 11.92 4.87 -24.79
N GLU A 255 13.16 5.24 -24.48
CA GLU A 255 13.65 6.61 -24.35
C GLU A 255 14.45 6.96 -25.61
N PRO A 256 13.85 7.64 -26.60
CA PRO A 256 14.56 8.00 -27.83
C PRO A 256 15.59 9.09 -27.50
N VAL A 257 16.82 8.65 -27.23
CA VAL A 257 17.99 9.52 -27.09
C VAL A 257 18.85 9.49 -28.35
N SER A 258 19.73 10.49 -28.53
CA SER A 258 20.67 10.51 -29.64
C SER A 258 21.60 9.29 -29.62
N THR A 259 22.09 8.86 -30.78
CA THR A 259 23.10 7.79 -30.89
C THR A 259 24.35 8.09 -30.06
N GLU A 260 24.71 9.37 -29.94
CA GLU A 260 25.79 9.84 -29.07
C GLU A 260 25.49 9.54 -27.59
N ASN A 261 24.29 9.88 -27.11
CA ASN A 261 23.88 9.59 -25.74
C ASN A 261 23.83 8.08 -25.45
N VAL A 262 23.38 7.26 -26.39
CA VAL A 262 23.44 5.80 -26.25
C VAL A 262 24.89 5.33 -26.09
N SER A 263 25.79 5.82 -26.94
CA SER A 263 27.22 5.48 -26.88
C SER A 263 27.84 5.93 -25.56
N LEU A 264 27.47 7.12 -25.06
CA LEU A 264 27.89 7.62 -23.76
C LEU A 264 27.36 6.76 -22.61
N ALA A 265 26.08 6.38 -22.64
CA ALA A 265 25.49 5.51 -21.64
C ALA A 265 26.20 4.14 -21.58
N GLN A 266 26.47 3.52 -22.74
CA GLN A 266 27.22 2.27 -22.84
C GLN A 266 28.64 2.41 -22.27
N LYS A 267 29.36 3.47 -22.66
CA LYS A 267 30.71 3.76 -22.16
C LYS A 267 30.72 3.95 -20.64
N ASN A 268 29.79 4.74 -20.11
CA ASN A 268 29.69 5.04 -18.69
C ASN A 268 29.24 3.82 -17.89
N LEU A 269 28.32 2.99 -18.40
CA LEU A 269 27.95 1.72 -17.80
C LEU A 269 29.15 0.79 -17.65
N ALA A 270 29.95 0.62 -18.72
CA ALA A 270 31.16 -0.20 -18.68
C ALA A 270 32.19 0.33 -17.67
N ARG A 271 32.38 1.66 -17.62
CA ARG A 271 33.26 2.32 -16.65
C ARG A 271 32.80 2.10 -15.21
N LEU A 272 31.50 2.29 -14.93
CA LEU A 272 30.94 2.06 -13.60
C LEU A 272 31.07 0.59 -13.19
N LYS A 273 30.81 -0.35 -14.10
CA LYS A 273 30.98 -1.77 -13.85
C LYS A 273 32.41 -2.13 -13.43
N GLU A 274 33.42 -1.56 -14.08
CA GLU A 274 34.82 -1.75 -13.68
C GLU A 274 35.15 -1.04 -12.35
N LYS A 275 34.66 0.20 -12.15
CA LYS A 275 34.81 0.95 -10.88
C LYS A 275 34.33 0.14 -9.66
N TYR A 276 33.20 -0.56 -9.80
CA TYR A 276 32.57 -1.29 -8.71
C TYR A 276 32.90 -2.79 -8.69
N LYS A 277 33.84 -3.26 -9.51
CA LYS A 277 34.18 -4.68 -9.67
C LYS A 277 34.60 -5.39 -8.39
N SER A 278 35.37 -4.72 -7.54
CA SER A 278 35.78 -5.25 -6.24
C SER A 278 34.63 -5.39 -5.24
N LYS A 279 33.48 -4.76 -5.51
CA LYS A 279 32.28 -4.76 -4.67
C LYS A 279 31.13 -5.55 -5.29
N TRP A 280 31.38 -6.38 -6.30
CA TRP A 280 30.32 -7.09 -7.01
C TRP A 280 29.43 -7.97 -6.12
N ASN A 281 29.97 -8.52 -5.04
CA ASN A 281 29.22 -9.36 -4.10
C ASN A 281 28.53 -8.54 -3.00
N ASP A 282 28.78 -7.23 -2.92
CA ASP A 282 28.12 -6.36 -1.96
C ASP A 282 26.66 -6.17 -2.36
N VAL A 283 25.81 -5.93 -1.36
CA VAL A 283 24.41 -5.58 -1.56
C VAL A 283 24.32 -4.24 -2.29
N THR A 284 23.52 -4.18 -3.34
CA THR A 284 23.21 -2.94 -4.03
C THR A 284 22.21 -2.14 -3.22
N GLU A 285 22.57 -0.92 -2.86
CA GLU A 285 21.65 0.03 -2.23
C GLU A 285 21.54 1.32 -3.05
N ILE A 286 20.34 1.88 -3.12
CA ILE A 286 20.04 3.13 -3.83
C ILE A 286 19.16 4.03 -2.97
N ASN A 287 19.24 5.34 -3.18
CA ASN A 287 18.27 6.27 -2.57
C ASN A 287 16.92 6.20 -3.32
N LEU A 288 15.83 6.68 -2.69
CA LEU A 288 14.48 6.60 -3.28
C LEU A 288 14.25 7.56 -4.46
N SER A 289 15.03 8.65 -4.56
CA SER A 289 15.02 9.51 -5.75
C SER A 289 15.60 8.79 -6.97
N ASN A 290 16.54 7.88 -6.75
CA ASN A 290 17.20 7.09 -7.80
C ASN A 290 16.46 5.78 -8.08
N SER A 291 15.29 5.49 -7.48
CA SER A 291 14.53 4.27 -7.84
C SER A 291 14.03 4.33 -9.30
N GLU A 292 13.82 5.54 -9.82
CA GLU A 292 13.46 5.79 -11.22
C GLU A 292 14.72 5.94 -12.07
N ILE A 293 15.59 4.93 -12.06
CA ILE A 293 16.75 4.89 -12.95
C ILE A 293 16.25 4.91 -14.40
N THR A 294 16.86 5.77 -15.20
CA THR A 294 16.60 5.98 -16.62
C THR A 294 17.90 5.78 -17.42
N LEU A 295 17.80 5.81 -18.75
CA LEU A 295 19.00 5.79 -19.58
C LEU A 295 19.86 7.05 -19.33
N GLN A 296 19.22 8.18 -19.03
CA GLN A 296 19.91 9.45 -18.81
C GLN A 296 20.83 9.45 -17.58
N ASP A 297 20.55 8.63 -16.57
CA ASP A 297 21.43 8.46 -15.41
C ASP A 297 22.80 7.90 -15.82
N PHE A 298 22.83 6.97 -16.78
CA PHE A 298 24.07 6.46 -17.34
C PHE A 298 24.76 7.48 -18.26
N VAL A 299 24.00 8.26 -19.02
CA VAL A 299 24.55 9.37 -19.84
C VAL A 299 25.27 10.40 -18.95
N ASN A 300 24.67 10.72 -17.80
CA ASN A 300 25.15 11.75 -16.88
C ASN A 300 26.22 11.26 -15.90
N ALA A 301 26.39 9.95 -15.73
CA ALA A 301 27.44 9.35 -14.90
C ALA A 301 28.83 9.50 -15.53
N LYS A 302 29.31 10.73 -15.66
CA LYS A 302 30.65 11.07 -16.18
C LYS A 302 31.72 10.80 -15.12
N GLU A 303 32.97 10.75 -15.57
CA GLU A 303 34.10 10.63 -14.65
C GLU A 303 34.17 11.86 -13.72
N GLY A 304 34.42 11.62 -12.44
CA GLY A 304 34.42 12.67 -11.40
C GLY A 304 33.03 13.14 -10.92
N SER A 305 31.94 12.70 -11.56
CA SER A 305 30.57 13.02 -11.13
C SER A 305 30.04 12.00 -10.10
N THR A 306 28.99 12.39 -9.36
CA THR A 306 28.19 11.46 -8.56
C THR A 306 27.53 10.43 -9.48
N ASP A 307 27.34 9.21 -8.98
CA ASP A 307 26.68 8.13 -9.72
C ASP A 307 25.48 7.57 -8.95
N LEU A 308 24.79 6.59 -9.53
CA LEU A 308 23.54 6.05 -9.02
C LEU A 308 23.65 5.34 -7.64
N PHE A 309 24.87 4.98 -7.21
CA PHE A 309 25.13 4.41 -5.88
C PHE A 309 25.69 5.44 -4.88
N ASP A 310 25.87 6.68 -5.33
CA ASP A 310 26.40 7.74 -4.49
C ASP A 310 25.34 8.21 -3.48
N ASN A 311 25.72 8.28 -2.21
CA ASN A 311 24.87 8.71 -1.11
C ASN A 311 25.23 10.12 -0.58
N ARG A 312 26.06 10.86 -1.34
CA ARG A 312 26.43 12.25 -1.03
C ARG A 312 25.32 13.21 -1.42
N ASP A 313 25.13 14.27 -0.62
CA ASP A 313 24.27 15.40 -1.01
C ASP A 313 24.94 16.30 -2.07
N ILE A 314 24.21 17.35 -2.48
CA ILE A 314 24.70 18.39 -3.40
C ILE A 314 25.93 19.15 -2.89
N TYR A 315 26.28 19.02 -1.61
CA TYR A 315 27.45 19.62 -0.97
C TYR A 315 28.58 18.59 -0.72
N GLY A 316 28.41 17.35 -1.19
CA GLY A 316 29.40 16.28 -1.06
C GLY A 316 29.41 15.56 0.29
N LYS A 317 28.43 15.79 1.17
CA LYS A 317 28.36 15.15 2.48
C LYS A 317 27.73 13.77 2.38
N GLU A 318 28.49 12.75 2.77
CA GLU A 318 28.06 11.35 2.75
C GLU A 318 26.93 11.04 3.74
N GLY A 319 26.06 10.11 3.32
CA GLY A 319 25.05 9.49 4.17
C GLY A 319 23.95 10.44 4.65
N THR A 320 23.69 11.52 3.93
CA THR A 320 22.63 12.49 4.26
C THR A 320 21.24 11.99 3.85
N THR A 321 21.17 11.13 2.83
CA THR A 321 19.94 10.50 2.35
C THR A 321 19.91 9.00 2.69
N PRO A 322 18.75 8.45 3.09
CA PRO A 322 18.62 7.02 3.34
C PRO A 322 18.77 6.23 2.03
N THR A 323 19.52 5.14 2.08
CA THR A 323 19.65 4.15 1.01
C THR A 323 18.87 2.90 1.36
N PHE A 324 18.37 2.20 0.34
CA PHE A 324 17.57 0.99 0.47
C PHE A 324 18.15 -0.10 -0.42
N PRO A 325 18.19 -1.36 0.06
CA PRO A 325 18.63 -2.46 -0.78
C PRO A 325 17.67 -2.65 -1.94
N ILE A 326 18.21 -2.90 -3.12
CA ILE A 326 17.43 -3.42 -4.24
C ILE A 326 17.08 -4.87 -3.94
N LEU A 327 15.81 -5.20 -4.09
CA LEU A 327 15.22 -6.49 -3.77
C LEU A 327 14.58 -7.11 -5.01
N ARG A 328 14.46 -8.43 -4.99
CA ARG A 328 13.58 -9.21 -5.88
C ARG A 328 12.86 -10.29 -5.08
N VAL A 329 11.73 -10.80 -5.58
CA VAL A 329 11.07 -11.96 -4.97
C VAL A 329 11.76 -13.25 -5.45
N LYS A 330 11.98 -14.21 -4.54
CA LYS A 330 12.49 -15.54 -4.89
C LYS A 330 11.65 -16.18 -6.00
N LYS A 331 12.30 -16.73 -7.05
CA LYS A 331 11.58 -17.36 -8.18
C LYS A 331 10.69 -18.52 -7.74
N THR A 332 11.15 -19.32 -6.77
CA THR A 332 10.36 -20.41 -6.18
C THR A 332 9.10 -19.88 -5.48
N THR A 333 9.21 -18.76 -4.78
CA THR A 333 8.05 -18.10 -4.15
C THR A 333 7.10 -17.50 -5.17
N LEU A 334 7.59 -16.90 -6.26
CA LEU A 334 6.72 -16.40 -7.34
C LEU A 334 5.85 -17.53 -7.94
N ALA A 335 6.41 -18.73 -8.09
CA ALA A 335 5.64 -19.89 -8.50
C ALA A 335 4.56 -20.27 -7.47
N LEU A 336 4.90 -20.26 -6.17
CA LEU A 336 3.95 -20.53 -5.08
C LEU A 336 2.84 -19.48 -4.99
N CYS A 337 3.09 -18.21 -5.32
CA CYS A 337 2.06 -17.17 -5.35
C CYS A 337 0.93 -17.47 -6.34
N LYS A 338 1.18 -18.30 -7.37
CA LYS A 338 0.16 -18.74 -8.34
C LYS A 338 -0.80 -19.80 -7.75
N THR A 339 -0.44 -20.38 -6.61
CA THR A 339 -1.24 -21.40 -5.91
C THR A 339 -2.16 -20.75 -4.86
N ASP A 340 -2.96 -21.58 -4.20
CA ASP A 340 -3.99 -21.10 -3.27
C ASP A 340 -3.43 -20.36 -2.06
N GLN A 341 -2.29 -20.81 -1.51
CA GLN A 341 -1.79 -20.32 -0.24
C GLN A 341 -1.10 -18.94 -0.40
N PRO A 342 -1.52 -17.89 0.35
CA PRO A 342 -0.73 -16.67 0.44
C PRO A 342 0.67 -16.96 0.94
N GLN A 343 1.67 -16.32 0.34
CA GLN A 343 3.06 -16.39 0.78
C GLN A 343 3.34 -15.30 1.84
N TRP A 344 2.66 -14.16 1.72
CA TRP A 344 2.53 -13.14 2.77
C TRP A 344 1.21 -12.38 2.58
N LEU A 345 0.77 -11.68 3.62
CA LEU A 345 -0.33 -10.73 3.58
C LEU A 345 0.17 -9.33 3.92
N VAL A 346 -0.38 -8.34 3.24
CA VAL A 346 -0.21 -6.92 3.57
C VAL A 346 -1.55 -6.38 4.02
N VAL A 347 -1.60 -5.89 5.26
CA VAL A 347 -2.71 -5.08 5.77
C VAL A 347 -2.25 -3.64 5.77
N ARG A 348 -2.90 -2.79 4.99
CA ARG A 348 -2.50 -1.38 4.85
C ARG A 348 -3.68 -0.44 4.78
N TRP A 349 -3.50 0.80 5.23
CA TRP A 349 -4.52 1.83 5.13
C TRP A 349 -3.91 3.22 4.98
N THR A 350 -4.66 4.14 4.39
CA THR A 350 -4.25 5.54 4.19
C THR A 350 -4.80 6.46 5.27
N MET A 351 -4.10 7.56 5.54
CA MET A 351 -4.52 8.61 6.48
C MET A 351 -4.23 10.02 5.96
N ASP A 352 -5.01 10.49 4.99
CA ASP A 352 -4.78 11.81 4.35
C ASP A 352 -5.08 13.00 5.26
N MET A 353 -6.03 12.85 6.20
CA MET A 353 -6.45 13.91 7.11
C MET A 353 -6.40 13.41 8.56
N PRO A 354 -5.21 13.33 9.17
CA PRO A 354 -5.02 12.65 10.45
C PRO A 354 -5.73 13.32 11.63
N ASN A 355 -6.13 14.59 11.48
CA ASN A 355 -6.85 15.32 12.50
C ASN A 355 -8.37 15.07 12.49
N GLU A 356 -8.91 14.55 11.38
CA GLU A 356 -10.35 14.30 11.20
C GLU A 356 -10.85 13.12 12.04
N SER A 357 -12.02 13.29 12.65
CA SER A 357 -12.61 12.29 13.57
C SER A 357 -12.86 10.94 12.90
N PHE A 358 -13.35 10.91 11.65
CA PHE A 358 -13.62 9.65 10.96
C PHE A 358 -12.31 8.87 10.67
N ASN A 359 -11.21 9.58 10.37
CA ASN A 359 -9.91 8.98 10.11
C ASN A 359 -9.28 8.43 11.39
N LYS A 360 -9.36 9.18 12.48
CA LYS A 360 -8.97 8.72 13.82
C LYS A 360 -9.73 7.45 14.22
N HIS A 361 -11.05 7.45 14.02
CA HIS A 361 -11.91 6.28 14.30
C HIS A 361 -11.57 5.07 13.42
N LEU A 362 -11.30 5.25 12.13
CA LEU A 362 -10.84 4.17 11.24
C LEU A 362 -9.51 3.60 11.72
N HIS A 363 -8.51 4.45 11.97
CA HIS A 363 -7.19 4.03 12.41
C HIS A 363 -7.26 3.28 13.75
N GLU A 364 -7.93 3.84 14.74
CA GLU A 364 -8.14 3.20 16.04
C GLU A 364 -8.87 1.86 15.90
N SER A 365 -9.91 1.79 15.07
CA SER A 365 -10.66 0.54 14.83
C SER A 365 -9.79 -0.55 14.20
N ILE A 366 -8.92 -0.20 13.24
CA ILE A 366 -7.98 -1.17 12.65
C ILE A 366 -6.99 -1.63 13.72
N LEU A 367 -6.45 -0.73 14.55
CA LEU A 367 -5.49 -1.11 15.59
C LEU A 367 -6.12 -1.93 16.73
N THR A 368 -7.36 -1.65 17.11
CA THR A 368 -7.94 -2.19 18.35
C THR A 368 -9.01 -3.24 18.15
N ASN A 369 -9.67 -3.29 16.97
CA ASN A 369 -10.72 -4.27 16.68
C ASN A 369 -10.22 -5.36 15.74
N PHE A 370 -9.41 -5.03 14.72
CA PHE A 370 -8.96 -6.03 13.74
C PHE A 370 -8.00 -7.04 14.38
N ASN A 371 -8.30 -8.33 14.20
CA ASN A 371 -7.56 -9.40 14.86
C ASN A 371 -6.39 -9.90 14.00
N PHE A 372 -5.29 -9.15 13.99
CA PHE A 372 -4.07 -9.52 13.27
C PHE A 372 -3.57 -10.92 13.66
N GLY A 373 -3.67 -11.29 14.94
CA GLY A 373 -3.25 -12.60 15.46
C GLY A 373 -4.04 -13.76 14.85
N TYR A 374 -5.36 -13.65 14.77
CA TYR A 374 -6.20 -14.64 14.10
C TYR A 374 -5.79 -14.78 12.64
N VAL A 375 -5.68 -13.65 11.90
CA VAL A 375 -5.39 -13.67 10.46
C VAL A 375 -4.03 -14.28 10.19
N HIS A 376 -3.02 -13.90 10.97
CA HIS A 376 -1.70 -14.53 10.91
C HIS A 376 -1.79 -16.05 11.14
N ASN A 377 -2.46 -16.50 12.20
CA ASN A 377 -2.52 -17.93 12.53
C ASN A 377 -3.34 -18.75 11.52
N TYR A 378 -4.36 -18.15 10.92
CA TYR A 378 -5.14 -18.75 9.84
C TYR A 378 -4.25 -19.14 8.65
N PHE A 379 -3.38 -18.25 8.19
CA PHE A 379 -2.54 -18.52 7.02
C PHE A 379 -1.16 -19.12 7.36
N PHE A 380 -0.52 -18.70 8.43
CA PHE A 380 0.89 -18.96 8.71
C PHE A 380 1.16 -19.67 10.04
N GLY A 381 0.17 -19.74 10.93
CA GLY A 381 0.29 -20.44 12.21
C GLY A 381 0.51 -21.94 12.06
N GLN A 382 1.33 -22.52 12.94
CA GLN A 382 1.51 -23.97 13.04
C GLN A 382 0.20 -24.66 13.46
N ASN A 383 -0.50 -24.07 14.42
CA ASN A 383 -1.83 -24.50 14.84
C ASN A 383 -2.88 -23.65 14.12
N LYS A 384 -3.52 -24.23 13.11
CA LYS A 384 -4.57 -23.57 12.35
C LYS A 384 -5.77 -23.27 13.26
N VAL A 385 -6.30 -22.05 13.15
CA VAL A 385 -7.52 -21.67 13.85
C VAL A 385 -8.71 -22.45 13.29
N THR A 386 -9.57 -22.97 14.17
CA THR A 386 -10.71 -23.83 13.82
C THR A 386 -12.06 -23.10 13.89
N GLY A 387 -12.14 -21.99 14.62
CA GLY A 387 -13.33 -21.13 14.69
C GLY A 387 -13.33 -20.06 13.60
N GLY A 388 -14.51 -19.51 13.30
CA GLY A 388 -14.63 -18.33 12.43
C GLY A 388 -13.95 -17.09 13.03
N TYR A 389 -13.68 -16.12 12.16
CA TYR A 389 -13.07 -14.85 12.57
C TYR A 389 -13.92 -14.13 13.61
N LYS A 390 -13.24 -13.53 14.60
CA LYS A 390 -13.83 -12.61 15.56
C LYS A 390 -12.90 -11.41 15.74
N PRO A 391 -13.41 -10.18 15.65
CA PRO A 391 -12.63 -9.01 16.00
C PRO A 391 -12.27 -9.06 17.50
N LEU A 392 -11.17 -8.40 17.88
CA LEU A 392 -10.73 -8.30 19.28
C LEU A 392 -11.75 -7.52 20.13
N LYS A 393 -12.42 -6.55 19.51
CA LYS A 393 -13.53 -5.78 20.07
C LYS A 393 -14.59 -5.61 19.01
N LEU A 394 -15.86 -5.73 19.40
CA LEU A 394 -16.97 -5.44 18.50
C LEU A 394 -17.01 -3.93 18.19
N PRO A 395 -17.28 -3.51 16.94
CA PRO A 395 -17.49 -2.10 16.64
C PRO A 395 -18.62 -1.52 17.47
N ALA A 396 -18.41 -0.35 18.08
CA ALA A 396 -19.43 0.32 18.88
C ALA A 396 -20.70 0.55 18.05
N GLY A 397 -21.85 0.07 18.54
CA GLY A 397 -23.14 0.15 17.83
C GLY A 397 -23.46 -1.03 16.91
N ALA A 398 -22.58 -2.02 16.78
CA ALA A 398 -22.97 -3.31 16.21
C ALA A 398 -23.86 -4.06 17.21
N ALA A 399 -25.17 -4.14 16.94
CA ALA A 399 -26.05 -5.00 17.73
C ALA A 399 -25.55 -6.45 17.63
N SER A 400 -25.43 -7.14 18.77
CA SER A 400 -25.24 -8.59 18.78
C SER A 400 -26.45 -9.21 18.09
N LYS A 401 -26.26 -9.77 16.89
CA LYS A 401 -27.29 -10.56 16.24
C LYS A 401 -27.48 -11.89 16.97
#